data_AF-A0A0A9DW85-F1
#
_entry.id   AF-A0A0A9DW85-F1
#
_cell.length_a   1.000
_cell.length_b   1.000
_cell.length_c   1.000
_cell.angle_alpha   90.00
_cell.angle_beta   90.00
_cell.angle_gamma   90.00
#
_symmetry.space_group_name_H-M   'P 1'
#
loop_
_entity.id
_entity.type
_entity.pdbx_description
1 polymer ?
#
loop_
_entity_poly.entity_id
_entity_poly.type
_entity_poly.pdbx_seq_one_letter_code
_entity_poly.pdbx_strand_id
1 'polypeptide(L)'
;MHRALSDATPILARAFDVDFVKKEVDGVVVGLTDSALAILHELKVLVQTYSPKKVPTEGSILTITGYVMKYIRLLVNHAGSLDTILCHGQASDLLILEGVNLRGCLVAGLIADLESVLEETSSSYASDEELRCLFLSSSWKQVVATLETATTTSPPKRLRNNFLKIFYPTPSPLRSFESAVNRTCKAQMHWKVPSPVLRIELRTVIIEYVVQAYRTYWEGLKESDRCDGKWISALRAKD
;
A
#
# COMPACT_ATOMS: atom_id res chain seq x y z
N MET A 1 12.81 7.51 10.61
CA MET A 1 12.70 8.97 10.76
C MET A 1 11.24 9.42 10.66
N HIS A 2 10.52 9.14 9.57
CA HIS A 2 9.11 9.54 9.41
C HIS A 2 8.21 9.13 10.59
N ARG A 3 8.28 7.85 11.00
CA ARG A 3 7.54 7.35 12.17
C ARG A 3 7.91 8.08 13.45
N ALA A 4 9.20 8.26 13.73
CA ALA A 4 9.66 8.94 14.94
C ALA A 4 9.21 10.41 14.97
N LEU A 5 9.17 11.08 13.82
CA LEU A 5 8.63 12.43 13.69
C LEU A 5 7.13 12.44 14.00
N SER A 6 6.37 11.53 13.39
CA SER A 6 4.93 11.36 13.63
C SER A 6 4.61 11.08 15.11
N ASP A 7 5.43 10.27 15.78
CA ASP A 7 5.26 9.93 17.20
C ASP A 7 5.62 11.12 18.12
N ALA A 8 6.54 11.99 17.68
CA ALA A 8 7.00 13.15 18.43
C ALA A 8 6.16 14.42 18.20
N THR A 9 5.45 14.53 17.07
CA THR A 9 4.55 15.65 16.75
C THR A 9 3.60 16.03 17.90
N PRO A 10 2.88 15.10 18.55
CA PRO A 10 1.99 15.47 19.66
C PRO A 10 2.74 15.98 20.90
N ILE A 11 4.00 15.59 21.10
CA ILE A 11 4.84 16.08 22.20
C ILE A 11 5.32 17.50 21.89
N LEU A 12 5.77 17.74 20.66
CA LEU A 12 6.23 19.05 20.19
C LEU A 12 5.10 20.09 20.24
N ALA A 13 3.89 19.72 19.81
CA ALA A 13 2.71 20.59 19.84
C ALA A 13 2.26 20.99 21.27
N ARG A 14 2.73 20.30 22.32
CA ARG A 14 2.48 20.67 23.72
C ARG A 14 3.52 21.64 24.27
N ALA A 15 4.71 21.69 23.66
CA ALA A 15 5.83 22.51 24.11
C ALA A 15 5.97 23.83 23.33
N PHE A 16 5.45 23.88 22.11
CA PHE A 16 5.57 25.00 21.18
C PHE A 16 4.22 25.40 20.60
N ASP A 17 4.19 26.55 19.92
CA ASP A 17 3.02 27.01 19.18
C ASP A 17 2.60 25.98 18.11
N VAL A 18 1.31 25.68 18.05
CA VAL A 18 0.77 24.57 17.25
C VAL A 18 0.91 24.84 15.75
N ASP A 19 0.70 26.09 15.32
CA ASP A 19 0.83 26.47 13.91
C ASP A 19 2.29 26.45 13.45
N PHE A 20 3.20 26.89 14.33
CA PHE A 20 4.64 26.77 14.11
C PHE A 20 5.08 25.30 14.00
N VAL A 21 4.69 24.44 14.95
CA VAL A 21 5.05 23.01 14.94
C VAL A 21 4.51 22.33 13.70
N LYS A 22 3.26 22.60 13.33
CA LYS A 22 2.66 22.02 12.14
C LYS A 22 3.46 22.39 10.88
N LYS A 23 3.77 23.68 10.71
CA LYS A 23 4.54 24.16 9.56
C LYS A 23 5.92 23.50 9.45
N GLU A 24 6.66 23.40 10.56
CA GLU A 24 7.99 22.80 10.56
C GLU A 24 7.95 21.28 10.38
N VAL A 25 7.01 20.59 11.03
CA VAL A 25 6.82 19.15 10.85
C VAL A 25 6.45 18.84 9.41
N ASP A 26 5.52 19.60 8.80
CA ASP A 26 5.13 19.44 7.40
C ASP A 26 6.33 19.65 6.46
N GLY A 27 7.15 20.68 6.70
CA GLY A 27 8.37 20.93 5.92
C GLY A 27 9.38 19.78 5.98
N VAL A 28 9.60 19.20 7.18
CA VAL A 28 10.49 18.05 7.36
C VAL A 28 9.89 16.78 6.75
N VAL A 29 8.58 16.57 6.84
CA VAL A 29 7.88 15.43 6.21
C VAL A 29 8.01 15.49 4.69
N VAL A 30 7.83 16.67 4.08
CA VAL A 30 8.03 16.88 2.65
C VAL A 30 9.46 16.51 2.26
N GLY A 31 10.47 17.10 2.90
CA GLY A 31 11.87 16.84 2.57
C GLY A 31 12.29 15.38 2.75
N LEU A 32 11.75 14.70 3.77
CA LEU A 32 11.98 13.27 3.97
C LEU A 32 11.28 12.41 2.90
N THR A 33 10.09 12.84 2.45
CA THR A 33 9.34 12.17 1.38
C THR A 33 10.09 12.28 0.05
N ASP A 34 10.54 13.47 -0.32
CA ASP A 34 11.32 13.71 -1.53
C ASP A 34 12.62 12.91 -1.54
N SER A 35 13.31 12.88 -0.39
CA SER A 35 14.53 12.08 -0.23
C SER A 35 14.27 10.58 -0.39
N ALA A 36 13.17 10.08 0.16
CA ALA A 36 12.79 8.67 0.01
C ALA A 36 12.45 8.33 -1.45
N LEU A 37 11.75 9.22 -2.16
CA LEU A 37 11.44 9.04 -3.58
C LEU A 37 12.70 9.07 -4.44
N ALA A 38 13.65 9.96 -4.14
CA ALA A 38 14.93 10.01 -4.82
C ALA A 38 15.72 8.70 -4.67
N ILE A 39 15.80 8.15 -3.45
CA ILE A 39 16.46 6.85 -3.20
C ILE A 39 15.78 5.72 -3.97
N LEU A 40 14.43 5.70 -4.02
CA LEU A 40 13.69 4.70 -4.78
C LEU A 40 13.94 4.83 -6.29
N HIS A 41 14.01 6.06 -6.81
CA HIS A 41 14.34 6.32 -8.20
C HIS A 41 15.79 5.88 -8.53
N GLU A 42 16.75 6.20 -7.67
CA GLU A 42 18.14 5.75 -7.83
C GLU A 42 18.25 4.22 -7.81
N LEU A 43 17.53 3.56 -6.90
CA LEU A 43 17.44 2.10 -6.88
C LEU A 43 16.91 1.56 -8.21
N LYS A 44 15.85 2.17 -8.75
CA LYS A 44 15.28 1.79 -10.06
C LYS A 44 16.33 1.91 -11.16
N VAL A 45 17.02 3.05 -11.24
CA VAL A 45 18.09 3.28 -12.23
C VAL A 45 19.22 2.26 -12.07
N LEU A 46 19.65 1.94 -10.85
CA LEU A 46 20.69 0.94 -10.58
C LEU A 46 20.28 -0.47 -11.02
N VAL A 47 19.00 -0.82 -10.88
CA VAL A 47 18.48 -2.11 -11.37
C VAL A 47 18.49 -2.12 -12.90
N GLN A 48 17.94 -1.08 -13.54
CA GLN A 48 17.83 -1.00 -15.00
C GLN A 48 19.18 -0.91 -15.72
N THR A 49 20.19 -0.30 -15.09
CA THR A 49 21.53 -0.15 -15.66
C THR A 49 22.47 -1.29 -15.29
N TYR A 50 21.98 -2.33 -14.60
CA TYR A 50 22.82 -3.44 -14.20
C TYR A 50 23.23 -4.28 -15.40
N SER A 51 24.55 -4.39 -15.61
CA SER A 51 25.13 -5.31 -16.58
C SER A 51 25.98 -6.37 -15.86
N PRO A 52 25.71 -7.68 -16.05
CA PRO A 52 26.52 -8.74 -15.44
C PRO A 52 27.95 -8.72 -15.99
N LYS A 53 28.95 -8.51 -15.10
CA LYS A 53 30.38 -8.52 -15.49
C LYS A 53 30.92 -9.92 -15.83
N LYS A 54 30.22 -10.97 -15.42
CA LYS A 54 30.50 -12.37 -15.73
C LYS A 54 29.18 -13.06 -16.01
N VAL A 55 29.11 -13.81 -17.12
CA VAL A 55 28.01 -14.74 -17.37
C VAL A 55 28.01 -15.75 -16.21
N PRO A 56 26.91 -15.86 -15.45
CA PRO A 56 26.82 -16.81 -14.36
C PRO A 56 27.23 -18.21 -14.83
N THR A 57 28.20 -18.82 -14.14
CA THR A 57 28.56 -20.22 -14.40
C THR A 57 27.35 -21.09 -14.05
N GLU A 58 27.04 -22.10 -14.88
CA GLU A 58 25.89 -23.00 -14.80
C GLU A 58 25.13 -22.99 -13.45
N GLY A 59 23.89 -22.50 -13.47
CA GLY A 59 22.98 -22.56 -12.32
C GLY A 59 23.26 -21.57 -11.18
N SER A 60 24.22 -20.65 -11.31
CA SER A 60 24.41 -19.59 -10.32
C SER A 60 23.39 -18.45 -10.49
N ILE A 61 22.71 -18.15 -9.40
CA ILE A 61 21.72 -17.07 -9.31
C ILE A 61 22.43 -15.72 -9.42
N LEU A 62 21.88 -14.81 -10.22
CA LEU A 62 22.37 -13.44 -10.29
C LEU A 62 22.30 -12.74 -8.92
N THR A 63 23.42 -12.17 -8.50
CA THR A 63 23.51 -11.46 -7.22
C THR A 63 22.50 -10.30 -7.14
N ILE A 64 22.19 -9.65 -8.26
CA ILE A 64 21.17 -8.59 -8.34
C ILE A 64 19.78 -9.10 -7.95
N THR A 65 19.38 -10.29 -8.40
CA THR A 65 18.11 -10.92 -8.05
C THR A 65 18.00 -11.04 -6.53
N GLY A 66 19.03 -11.54 -5.86
CA GLY A 66 19.08 -11.64 -4.40
C GLY A 66 18.94 -10.27 -3.70
N TYR A 67 19.62 -9.24 -4.21
CA TYR A 67 19.54 -7.88 -3.64
C TYR A 67 18.15 -7.26 -3.81
N VAL A 68 17.61 -7.25 -5.03
CA VAL A 68 16.27 -6.69 -5.33
C VAL A 68 15.21 -7.40 -4.49
N MET A 69 15.28 -8.73 -4.40
CA MET A 69 14.33 -9.50 -3.59
C MET A 69 14.43 -9.20 -2.09
N LYS A 70 15.64 -8.93 -1.57
CA LYS A 70 15.83 -8.48 -0.18
C LYS A 70 15.22 -7.10 0.06
N TYR A 71 15.36 -6.17 -0.89
CA TYR A 71 14.73 -4.86 -0.82
C TYR A 71 13.20 -4.96 -0.89
N ILE A 72 12.65 -5.73 -1.82
CA ILE A 72 11.20 -5.97 -1.90
C ILE A 72 10.68 -6.52 -0.58
N ARG A 73 11.37 -7.48 0.05
CA ARG A 73 10.99 -7.99 1.38
C ARG A 73 10.96 -6.88 2.44
N LEU A 74 11.94 -5.98 2.45
CA LEU A 74 11.96 -4.85 3.39
C LEU A 74 10.80 -3.88 3.14
N LEU A 75 10.50 -3.56 1.88
CA LEU A 75 9.38 -2.69 1.51
C LEU A 75 8.03 -3.28 1.95
N VAL A 76 7.85 -4.59 1.76
CA VAL A 76 6.63 -5.31 2.17
C VAL A 76 6.47 -5.33 3.69
N ASN A 77 7.54 -5.53 4.44
CA ASN A 77 7.50 -5.63 5.90
C ASN A 77 7.36 -4.28 6.63
N HIS A 78 7.73 -3.17 5.98
CA HIS A 78 7.62 -1.82 6.56
C HIS A 78 6.41 -1.01 6.06
N ALA A 79 5.40 -1.72 5.54
CA ALA A 79 4.11 -1.26 5.04
C ALA A 79 3.59 0.08 5.62
N GLY A 80 3.39 0.18 6.94
CA GLY A 80 2.74 1.33 7.57
C GLY A 80 3.52 2.66 7.51
N SER A 81 4.86 2.63 7.39
CA SER A 81 5.65 3.87 7.23
C SER A 81 5.81 4.28 5.77
N LEU A 82 5.57 3.34 4.85
CA LEU A 82 5.75 3.55 3.40
C LEU A 82 4.48 4.09 2.76
N ASP A 83 3.30 3.69 3.25
CA ASP A 83 2.02 4.25 2.79
C ASP A 83 1.96 5.76 3.04
N THR A 84 2.39 6.24 4.22
CA THR A 84 2.35 7.67 4.54
C THR A 84 3.29 8.49 3.65
N ILE A 85 4.45 7.94 3.32
CA ILE A 85 5.45 8.57 2.43
C ILE A 85 4.92 8.59 0.99
N LEU A 86 4.37 7.47 0.50
CA LEU A 86 3.88 7.34 -0.87
C LEU A 86 2.55 8.07 -1.12
N CYS A 87 1.73 8.31 -0.09
CA CYS A 87 0.49 9.10 -0.22
C CYS A 87 0.73 10.62 -0.34
N HIS A 88 1.90 11.13 0.08
CA HIS A 88 2.21 12.57 0.06
C HIS A 88 2.95 13.00 -1.21
N GLY A 89 3.74 12.11 -1.80
CA GLY A 89 4.38 12.36 -3.09
C GLY A 89 3.37 12.31 -4.22
N GLN A 90 3.34 13.34 -5.08
CA GLN A 90 2.83 13.17 -6.44
C GLN A 90 3.72 12.11 -7.10
N ALA A 91 3.31 10.85 -7.05
CA ALA A 91 3.88 9.82 -7.88
C ALA A 91 3.46 10.11 -9.31
N SER A 92 4.20 11.03 -9.93
CA SER A 92 4.18 11.34 -11.34
C SER A 92 4.07 10.04 -12.12
N ASP A 93 3.00 9.92 -12.93
CA ASP A 93 2.71 9.11 -14.12
C ASP A 93 3.46 7.79 -14.47
N LEU A 94 4.58 7.46 -13.84
CA LEU A 94 5.47 6.33 -14.11
C LEU A 94 5.10 5.04 -13.34
N LEU A 95 4.12 5.08 -12.45
CA LEU A 95 3.78 3.97 -11.53
C LEU A 95 2.27 3.69 -11.42
N ILE A 96 1.43 4.11 -12.35
CA ILE A 96 -0.02 3.90 -12.19
C ILE A 96 -0.44 2.61 -12.91
N LEU A 97 -0.49 1.50 -12.18
CA LEU A 97 -1.27 0.34 -12.57
C LEU A 97 -2.68 0.49 -12.00
N GLU A 98 -3.69 0.50 -12.87
CA GLU A 98 -5.07 0.78 -12.48
C GLU A 98 -5.56 -0.20 -11.40
N GLY A 99 -6.10 0.34 -10.30
CA GLY A 99 -6.60 -0.47 -9.18
C GLY A 99 -5.55 -0.99 -8.19
N VAL A 100 -4.27 -0.66 -8.39
CA VAL A 100 -3.16 -1.04 -7.50
C VAL A 100 -2.72 0.14 -6.62
N ASN A 101 -2.40 -0.09 -5.34
CA ASN A 101 -1.88 0.96 -4.46
C ASN A 101 -0.40 1.27 -4.77
N LEU A 102 0.11 2.44 -4.38
CA LEU A 102 1.47 2.88 -4.73
C LEU A 102 2.58 1.89 -4.33
N ARG A 103 2.45 1.19 -3.20
CA ARG A 103 3.42 0.15 -2.81
C ARG A 103 3.38 -1.03 -3.76
N GLY A 104 2.17 -1.47 -4.14
CA GLY A 104 1.96 -2.50 -5.14
C GLY A 104 2.60 -2.12 -6.48
N CYS A 105 2.44 -0.86 -6.89
CA CYS A 105 3.07 -0.36 -8.10
C CYS A 105 4.60 -0.30 -8.01
N LEU A 106 5.15 0.12 -6.87
CA LEU A 106 6.60 0.12 -6.65
C LEU A 106 7.18 -1.30 -6.71
N VAL A 107 6.54 -2.25 -6.02
CA VAL A 107 6.96 -3.67 -6.03
C VAL A 107 6.83 -4.26 -7.44
N ALA A 108 5.73 -3.99 -8.14
CA ALA A 108 5.53 -4.41 -9.53
C ALA A 108 6.60 -3.82 -10.46
N GLY A 109 6.92 -2.53 -10.30
CA GLY A 109 7.96 -1.85 -11.07
C GLY A 109 9.33 -2.48 -10.87
N LEU A 110 9.73 -2.75 -9.62
CA LEU A 110 11.01 -3.42 -9.32
C LEU A 110 11.07 -4.85 -9.86
N ILE A 111 9.95 -5.59 -9.84
CA ILE A 111 9.87 -6.93 -10.45
C ILE A 111 10.01 -6.84 -11.96
N ALA A 112 9.36 -5.87 -12.62
CA ALA A 112 9.46 -5.67 -14.06
C ALA A 112 10.87 -5.24 -14.49
N ASP A 113 11.52 -4.35 -13.73
CA ASP A 113 12.91 -3.97 -13.99
C ASP A 113 13.85 -5.17 -13.82
N LEU A 114 13.61 -6.03 -12.82
CA LEU A 114 14.37 -7.26 -12.63
C LEU A 114 14.11 -8.27 -13.76
N GLU A 115 12.87 -8.42 -14.22
CA GLU A 115 12.51 -9.26 -15.37
C GLU A 115 13.26 -8.82 -16.62
N SER A 116 13.32 -7.51 -16.89
CA SER A 116 14.10 -6.96 -18.00
C SER A 116 15.58 -7.33 -17.92
N VAL A 117 16.18 -7.20 -16.73
CA VAL A 117 17.59 -7.58 -16.49
C VAL A 117 17.81 -9.08 -16.69
N LEU A 118 16.86 -9.91 -16.23
CA LEU A 118 16.92 -11.36 -16.41
C LEU A 118 16.83 -11.73 -17.88
N GLU A 119 15.94 -11.12 -18.66
CA GLU A 119 15.79 -11.37 -20.09
C GLU A 119 17.02 -10.92 -20.89
N GLU A 120 17.55 -9.74 -20.59
CA GLU A 120 18.79 -9.23 -21.20
C GLU A 120 19.97 -10.15 -20.87
N THR A 121 20.09 -10.61 -19.62
CA THR A 121 21.12 -11.58 -19.24
C THR A 121 20.89 -12.94 -19.90
N SER A 122 19.63 -13.36 -20.08
CA SER A 122 19.29 -14.63 -20.74
C SER A 122 19.73 -14.66 -22.20
N SER A 123 19.76 -13.50 -22.86
CA SER A 123 20.20 -13.34 -24.24
C SER A 123 21.67 -13.69 -24.45
N SER A 124 22.49 -13.65 -23.39
CA SER A 124 23.88 -14.14 -23.45
C SER A 124 23.99 -15.65 -23.65
N TYR A 125 22.93 -16.41 -23.39
CA TYR A 125 22.81 -17.84 -23.63
C TYR A 125 22.06 -18.17 -24.93
N ALA A 126 21.96 -17.24 -25.89
CA ALA A 126 21.20 -17.44 -27.13
C ALA A 126 21.62 -18.68 -27.94
N SER A 127 22.85 -19.18 -27.75
CA SER A 127 23.36 -20.38 -28.42
C SER A 127 22.99 -21.69 -27.72
N ASP A 128 22.49 -21.63 -26.48
CA ASP A 128 22.19 -22.80 -25.64
C ASP A 128 20.84 -22.60 -24.92
N GLU A 129 19.78 -23.12 -25.54
CA GLU A 129 18.41 -22.98 -25.06
C GLU A 129 18.16 -23.70 -23.73
N GLU A 130 18.87 -24.80 -23.47
CA GLU A 130 18.76 -25.55 -22.21
C GLU A 130 19.31 -24.71 -21.06
N LEU A 131 20.48 -24.09 -21.24
CA LEU A 131 21.07 -23.20 -20.25
C LEU A 131 20.23 -21.94 -20.02
N ARG A 132 19.65 -21.37 -21.09
CA ARG A 132 18.75 -20.22 -21.00
C ARG A 132 17.51 -20.54 -20.16
N CYS A 133 16.87 -21.67 -20.42
CA CYS A 133 15.70 -22.14 -19.68
C CYS A 133 16.02 -22.47 -18.22
N LEU A 134 17.15 -23.14 -17.96
CA LEU A 134 17.61 -23.44 -16.60
C LEU A 134 17.87 -22.16 -15.81
N PHE A 135 18.55 -21.18 -16.40
CA PHE A 135 18.81 -19.89 -15.78
C PHE A 135 17.53 -19.13 -15.42
N LEU A 136 16.61 -18.93 -16.38
CA LEU A 136 15.35 -18.23 -16.15
C LEU A 136 14.49 -18.95 -15.10
N SER A 137 14.39 -20.27 -15.19
CA SER A 137 13.61 -21.06 -14.22
C SER A 137 14.20 -20.98 -12.80
N SER A 138 15.52 -21.00 -12.65
CA SER A 138 16.19 -20.88 -11.34
C SER A 138 15.99 -19.48 -10.74
N SER A 139 16.13 -18.44 -11.57
CA SER A 139 15.94 -17.04 -11.17
C SER A 139 14.50 -16.79 -10.71
N TRP A 140 13.51 -17.24 -11.49
CA TRP A 140 12.10 -17.03 -11.14
C TRP A 140 11.67 -17.86 -9.92
N LYS A 141 12.19 -19.08 -9.76
CA LYS A 141 11.96 -19.89 -8.55
C LYS A 141 12.41 -19.14 -7.28
N GLN A 142 13.53 -18.43 -7.33
CA GLN A 142 14.00 -17.63 -6.20
C GLN A 142 13.10 -16.42 -5.93
N VAL A 143 12.68 -15.72 -6.99
CA VAL A 143 11.74 -14.59 -6.88
C VAL A 143 10.45 -15.05 -6.21
N VAL A 144 9.83 -16.12 -6.71
CA VAL A 144 8.59 -16.69 -6.16
C VAL A 144 8.79 -17.12 -4.70
N ALA A 145 9.81 -17.91 -4.39
CA ALA A 145 10.08 -18.37 -3.03
C ALA A 145 10.31 -17.21 -2.04
N THR A 146 10.95 -16.12 -2.49
CA THR A 146 11.17 -14.94 -1.65
C THR A 146 9.88 -14.17 -1.42
N LEU A 147 9.01 -14.05 -2.42
CA LEU A 147 7.70 -13.42 -2.27
C LEU A 147 6.79 -14.22 -1.33
N GLU A 148 6.79 -15.55 -1.44
CA GLU A 148 6.06 -16.43 -0.53
C GLU A 148 6.54 -16.26 0.92
N THR A 149 7.86 -16.25 1.13
CA THR A 149 8.44 -16.14 2.47
C THR A 149 8.50 -14.72 3.05
N ALA A 150 8.32 -13.67 2.23
CA ALA A 150 8.18 -12.30 2.70
C ALA A 150 6.82 -12.05 3.38
N THR A 151 5.85 -12.94 3.21
CA THR A 151 4.48 -12.80 3.74
C THR A 151 4.14 -13.71 4.93
N THR A 152 5.07 -14.59 5.32
CA THR A 152 4.87 -15.67 6.29
C THR A 152 5.49 -15.35 7.66
N THR A 153 4.85 -14.45 8.41
CA THR A 153 4.97 -14.45 9.89
C THR A 153 3.76 -15.14 10.56
N SER A 154 2.86 -15.78 9.80
CA SER A 154 1.68 -16.49 10.32
C SER A 154 1.15 -17.54 9.31
N PRO A 155 0.32 -18.53 9.72
CA PRO A 155 0.16 -19.82 9.03
C PRO A 155 -0.64 -19.77 7.69
N PRO A 156 -0.53 -20.82 6.85
CA PRO A 156 -0.68 -20.75 5.39
C PRO A 156 -2.08 -20.46 4.83
N LYS A 157 -3.15 -20.49 5.64
CA LYS A 157 -4.53 -20.23 5.15
C LYS A 157 -4.94 -18.76 5.19
N ARG A 158 -4.18 -17.89 5.88
CA ARG A 158 -4.37 -16.42 5.89
C ARG A 158 -3.44 -15.69 4.88
N LEU A 159 -2.63 -16.42 4.13
CA LEU A 159 -1.47 -15.92 3.37
C LEU A 159 -1.83 -15.11 2.11
N ARG A 160 -2.77 -15.60 1.29
CA ARG A 160 -3.19 -14.93 0.04
C ARG A 160 -3.77 -13.54 0.30
N ASN A 161 -4.43 -13.35 1.44
CA ASN A 161 -5.03 -12.06 1.80
C ASN A 161 -4.00 -10.99 2.15
N ASN A 162 -2.76 -11.33 2.51
CA ASN A 162 -1.75 -10.33 2.86
C ASN A 162 -0.92 -9.89 1.66
N PHE A 163 -0.59 -10.81 0.75
CA PHE A 163 0.07 -10.44 -0.51
C PHE A 163 -0.86 -9.59 -1.39
N LEU A 164 -2.13 -9.96 -1.50
CA LEU A 164 -3.11 -9.18 -2.26
C LEU A 164 -3.32 -7.78 -1.65
N LYS A 165 -3.12 -7.56 -0.34
CA LYS A 165 -3.17 -6.21 0.25
C LYS A 165 -2.02 -5.30 -0.19
N ILE A 166 -0.91 -5.88 -0.65
CA ILE A 166 0.20 -5.11 -1.21
C ILE A 166 -0.24 -4.49 -2.54
N PHE A 167 -0.94 -5.26 -3.38
CA PHE A 167 -1.37 -4.79 -4.68
C PHE A 167 -2.68 -4.00 -4.59
N TYR A 168 -3.67 -4.49 -3.87
CA TYR A 168 -5.00 -3.90 -3.86
C TYR A 168 -5.21 -3.03 -2.61
N PRO A 169 -5.68 -1.78 -2.76
CA PRO A 169 -6.12 -0.99 -1.63
C PRO A 169 -7.20 -1.75 -0.85
N THR A 170 -7.05 -1.87 0.47
CA THR A 170 -8.22 -2.20 1.30
C THR A 170 -9.25 -1.08 1.10
N PRO A 171 -10.47 -1.38 0.61
CA PRO A 171 -11.45 -0.34 0.37
C PRO A 171 -11.69 0.40 1.67
N SER A 172 -11.73 1.73 1.61
CA SER A 172 -12.11 2.54 2.76
C SER A 172 -13.45 2.03 3.31
N PRO A 173 -13.74 2.20 4.61
CA PRO A 173 -15.03 1.81 5.16
C PRO A 173 -16.21 2.36 4.35
N LEU A 174 -16.07 3.57 3.80
CA LEU A 174 -17.02 4.19 2.87
C LEU A 174 -17.16 3.44 1.54
N ARG A 175 -16.06 3.06 0.87
CA ARG A 175 -16.12 2.28 -0.37
C ARG A 175 -16.69 0.88 -0.16
N SER A 176 -16.38 0.26 0.99
CA SER A 176 -16.93 -1.03 1.38
C SER A 176 -18.45 -0.94 1.60
N PHE A 177 -18.88 0.10 2.32
CA PHE A 177 -20.30 0.42 2.53
C PHE A 177 -21.03 0.68 1.21
N GLU A 178 -20.50 1.54 0.35
CA GLU A 178 -21.07 1.86 -0.96
C GLU A 178 -21.23 0.60 -1.83
N SER A 179 -20.22 -0.27 -1.84
CA SER A 179 -20.28 -1.55 -2.55
C SER A 179 -21.36 -2.49 -1.97
N ALA A 180 -21.45 -2.59 -0.65
CA ALA A 180 -22.43 -3.43 0.03
C ALA A 180 -23.87 -2.93 -0.20
N VAL A 181 -24.10 -1.61 -0.13
CA VAL A 181 -25.39 -0.98 -0.44
C VAL A 181 -25.77 -1.25 -1.90
N ASN A 182 -24.86 -1.00 -2.85
CA ASN A 182 -25.12 -1.23 -4.27
C ASN A 182 -25.46 -2.70 -4.58
N ARG A 183 -24.74 -3.65 -3.96
CA ARG A 183 -25.03 -5.09 -4.10
C ARG A 183 -26.41 -5.43 -3.56
N THR A 184 -26.75 -4.91 -2.38
CA THR A 184 -28.03 -5.17 -1.72
C THR A 184 -29.18 -4.57 -2.51
N CYS A 185 -29.05 -3.32 -2.98
CA CYS A 185 -30.04 -2.67 -3.83
C CYS A 185 -30.28 -3.46 -5.12
N LYS A 186 -29.22 -3.91 -5.80
CA LYS A 186 -29.34 -4.74 -7.03
C LYS A 186 -30.04 -6.07 -6.76
N ALA A 187 -29.72 -6.73 -5.64
CA ALA A 187 -30.35 -7.98 -5.26
C ALA A 187 -31.85 -7.79 -4.93
N GLN A 188 -32.17 -6.70 -4.22
CA GLN A 188 -33.53 -6.39 -3.76
C GLN A 188 -34.38 -5.68 -4.81
N MET A 189 -33.82 -5.19 -5.92
CA MET A 189 -34.56 -4.54 -7.02
C MET A 189 -35.71 -5.41 -7.57
N HIS A 190 -35.56 -6.73 -7.50
CA HIS A 190 -36.53 -7.68 -8.05
C HIS A 190 -37.54 -8.18 -7.00
N TRP A 191 -37.39 -7.79 -5.73
CA TRP A 191 -38.27 -8.22 -4.65
C TRP A 191 -39.57 -7.39 -4.66
N LYS A 192 -40.72 -8.08 -4.66
CA LYS A 192 -42.04 -7.43 -4.67
C LYS A 192 -42.68 -7.52 -3.29
N VAL A 193 -43.05 -6.36 -2.73
CA VAL A 193 -43.88 -6.24 -1.52
C VAL A 193 -45.31 -5.90 -1.96
N PRO A 194 -46.27 -6.84 -1.91
CA PRO A 194 -47.62 -6.64 -2.48
C PRO A 194 -48.40 -5.50 -1.84
N SER A 195 -48.33 -5.35 -0.51
CA SER A 195 -49.02 -4.28 0.21
C SER A 195 -48.30 -2.93 0.00
N PRO A 196 -49.01 -1.89 -0.50
CA PRO A 196 -48.42 -0.57 -0.70
C PRO A 196 -48.05 0.12 0.62
N VAL A 197 -48.87 -0.07 1.66
CA VAL A 197 -48.61 0.47 3.01
C VAL A 197 -47.34 -0.13 3.60
N LEU A 198 -47.21 -1.47 3.55
CA LEU A 198 -46.03 -2.16 4.07
C LEU A 198 -44.75 -1.79 3.30
N ARG A 199 -44.87 -1.55 1.99
CA ARG A 199 -43.74 -1.14 1.15
C ARG A 199 -43.22 0.25 1.52
N ILE A 200 -44.12 1.18 1.84
CA ILE A 200 -43.75 2.53 2.28
C ILE A 200 -43.05 2.43 3.64
N GLU A 201 -43.66 1.74 4.60
CA GLU A 201 -43.10 1.59 5.95
C GLU A 201 -41.72 0.93 5.93
N LEU A 202 -41.56 -0.15 5.16
CA LEU A 202 -40.28 -0.84 5.01
C LEU A 202 -39.20 0.09 4.43
N ARG A 203 -39.54 0.92 3.45
CA ARG A 203 -38.59 1.89 2.86
C ARG A 203 -38.21 2.96 3.87
N THR A 204 -39.17 3.49 4.61
CA THR A 204 -38.92 4.49 5.67
C THR A 204 -37.94 3.94 6.70
N VAL A 205 -38.22 2.76 7.26
CA VAL A 205 -37.37 2.12 8.27
C VAL A 205 -35.96 1.84 7.74
N ILE A 206 -35.83 1.33 6.51
CA ILE A 206 -34.52 1.06 5.91
C ILE A 206 -33.74 2.37 5.69
N ILE A 207 -34.39 3.41 5.16
CA ILE A 207 -33.74 4.71 4.94
C ILE A 207 -33.28 5.30 6.28
N GLU A 208 -34.14 5.32 7.28
CA GLU A 208 -33.80 5.83 8.62
C GLU A 208 -32.62 5.06 9.22
N TYR A 209 -32.63 3.73 9.14
CA TYR A 209 -31.54 2.91 9.63
C TYR A 209 -30.21 3.20 8.91
N VAL A 210 -30.22 3.25 7.58
CA VAL A 210 -29.01 3.49 6.77
C VAL A 210 -28.48 4.90 6.99
N VAL A 211 -29.36 5.91 7.03
CA VAL A 211 -28.99 7.30 7.30
C VAL A 211 -28.43 7.44 8.71
N GLN A 212 -29.05 6.81 9.71
CA GLN A 212 -28.58 6.86 11.09
C GLN A 212 -27.20 6.20 11.24
N ALA A 213 -27.00 5.02 10.66
CA ALA A 213 -25.71 4.34 10.66
C ALA A 213 -24.63 5.20 9.98
N TYR A 214 -24.96 5.84 8.86
CA TYR A 214 -24.03 6.74 8.16
C TYR A 214 -23.72 8.00 8.98
N ARG A 215 -24.71 8.61 9.63
CA ARG A 215 -24.52 9.76 10.53
C ARG A 215 -23.62 9.40 11.70
N THR A 216 -23.86 8.26 12.36
CA THR A 216 -23.02 7.79 13.46
C THR A 216 -21.58 7.53 13.00
N TYR A 217 -21.38 6.96 11.82
CA TYR A 217 -20.04 6.81 11.22
C TYR A 217 -19.37 8.16 10.95
N TRP A 218 -20.09 9.11 10.37
CA TRP A 218 -19.59 10.45 10.05
C TRP A 218 -19.29 11.28 11.29
N GLU A 219 -20.11 11.16 12.33
CA GLU A 219 -19.86 11.77 13.63
C GLU A 219 -18.67 11.13 14.33
N GLY A 220 -18.49 9.81 14.27
CA GLY A 220 -17.30 9.12 14.75
C GLY A 220 -16.01 9.56 14.04
N LEU A 221 -16.08 9.87 12.73
CA LEU A 221 -14.97 10.48 12.00
C LEU A 221 -14.66 11.91 12.51
N LYS A 222 -15.69 12.75 12.67
CA LYS A 222 -15.55 14.09 13.26
C LYS A 222 -15.14 14.05 14.72
N GLU A 223 -15.42 12.97 15.42
CA GLU A 223 -15.06 12.77 16.82
C GLU A 223 -13.69 12.12 16.97
N SER A 224 -13.16 11.45 15.96
CA SER A 224 -11.71 11.18 15.82
C SER A 224 -10.95 12.49 15.60
N ASP A 225 -11.44 13.34 14.69
CA ASP A 225 -10.86 14.67 14.39
C ASP A 225 -10.99 15.65 15.58
N ARG A 226 -12.09 15.54 16.35
CA ARG A 226 -12.27 16.25 17.63
C ARG A 226 -11.64 15.54 18.81
N CYS A 227 -11.29 14.26 18.77
CA CYS A 227 -10.52 13.61 19.83
C CYS A 227 -9.06 14.06 19.77
N ASP A 228 -8.54 14.34 18.58
CA ASP A 228 -7.29 15.09 18.41
C ASP A 228 -7.41 16.52 18.98
N GLY A 229 -8.61 17.12 18.97
CA GLY A 229 -8.91 18.43 19.59
C GLY A 229 -9.37 18.43 21.06
N LYS A 230 -9.90 17.33 21.61
CA LYS A 230 -10.52 17.25 22.95
C LYS A 230 -9.46 17.20 24.06
N TRP A 231 -8.27 16.65 23.79
CA TRP A 231 -7.13 16.76 24.70
C TRP A 231 -6.74 18.24 24.95
N ILE A 232 -6.91 19.10 23.94
CA ILE A 232 -6.62 20.54 24.03
C ILE A 232 -7.65 21.25 24.92
N SER A 233 -8.91 20.80 24.90
CA SER A 233 -9.98 21.38 25.73
C SER A 233 -9.93 20.91 27.19
N ALA A 234 -9.52 19.66 27.43
CA ALA A 234 -9.40 19.08 28.77
C ALA A 234 -8.26 19.70 29.61
N LEU A 235 -7.26 20.30 28.97
CA LEU A 235 -6.17 21.03 29.64
C LEU A 235 -6.56 22.47 30.05
N ARG A 236 -7.64 23.03 29.50
CA ARG A 236 -8.12 24.39 29.81
C ARG A 236 -9.12 24.46 30.97
N ALA A 237 -9.67 23.33 31.40
CA ALA A 237 -10.73 23.26 32.43
C ALA A 237 -10.21 22.94 33.84
N LYS A 238 -8.90 23.07 34.08
CA LYS A 238 -8.25 22.79 35.38
C LYS A 238 -7.60 24.03 36.04
N ASP A 239 -7.94 25.22 35.54
CA ASP A 239 -7.65 26.49 36.21
C ASP A 239 -8.87 26.98 37.01
#